data_AF-A0A967DXL0-F1
#
_entry.id   AF-A0A967DXL0-F1
#
_cell.length_a   1.000
_cell.length_b   1.000
_cell.length_c   1.000
_cell.angle_alpha   90.00
_cell.angle_beta   90.00
_cell.angle_gamma   90.00
#
_symmetry.space_group_name_H-M   'P 1'
#
loop_
_entity.id
_entity.type
_entity.pdbx_description
1 polymer ?
#
loop_
_entity_poly.entity_id
_entity_poly.type
_entity_poly.pdbx_seq_one_letter_code
_entity_poly.pdbx_strand_id
1 'polypeptide(L)'
;MRERRWETTTPMSFGEALAVGDRLARLGLRSAVPAQDVICYVEEWTVGAPDEFDQLDPWATEDVTLVHIRERWRGDFFLLSGAYHTVYQHHQDVGTYCSISHPWRIREVLRLHDQRAMFWIGFRHAHAFIRIRLQTHAVITPGEVRGDDERTRWLDERRAAFLEAIAVLDLPIETHVEKKAVVLQPSDMSIPFFCSWPDAFGPCQFEYNTPDAFEFLVPASKLAETFTPEPAGVRAYLTGFSEAALAEFQAIEPATRFAYRCSVHCPLDDLPEIMTAIQPDGILYATLCEFQTHTLLPECDDASAIIGIVGANGRFKIEARLNQAPLPEDAMTPWLERVIGHPVVYAPLPAFV
;
A
#
# COMPACT_ATOMS: atom_id res chain seq x y z
N MET A 1 -0.32 -5.36 3.12
CA MET A 1 0.40 -5.09 4.39
C MET A 1 0.28 -6.31 5.27
N ARG A 2 1.33 -6.63 6.06
CA ARG A 2 1.43 -7.86 6.87
C ARG A 2 0.96 -7.75 8.31
N GLU A 3 0.30 -6.66 8.66
CA GLU A 3 0.29 -6.18 10.04
C GLU A 3 -1.13 -5.88 10.52
N ARG A 4 -1.34 -6.17 11.79
CA ARG A 4 -2.47 -5.71 12.58
C ARG A 4 -2.17 -4.29 13.04
N ARG A 5 -3.14 -3.38 12.91
CA ARG A 5 -2.92 -1.95 13.16
C ARG A 5 -3.90 -1.39 14.19
N TRP A 6 -3.37 -0.60 15.11
CA TRP A 6 -4.12 0.25 16.02
C TRP A 6 -3.67 1.70 15.86
N GLU A 7 -4.55 2.64 16.10
CA GLU A 7 -4.20 4.07 16.12
C GLU A 7 -4.83 4.79 17.31
N THR A 8 -4.21 5.89 17.73
CA THR A 8 -4.78 6.78 18.72
C THR A 8 -6.01 7.50 18.18
N THR A 9 -7.05 7.60 19.01
CA THR A 9 -8.35 8.16 18.60
C THR A 9 -8.39 9.69 18.56
N THR A 10 -7.49 10.35 19.29
CA THR A 10 -7.45 11.82 19.39
C THR A 10 -6.20 12.36 18.69
N PRO A 11 -6.33 13.40 17.84
CA PRO A 11 -5.16 14.10 17.29
C PRO A 11 -4.33 14.74 18.39
N MET A 12 -3.01 14.70 18.24
CA MET A 12 -2.03 15.19 19.18
C MET A 12 -1.09 16.21 18.54
N SER A 13 -0.47 17.04 19.39
CA SER A 13 0.69 17.86 19.03
C SER A 13 1.93 17.00 18.86
N PHE A 14 2.95 17.55 18.21
CA PHE A 14 4.23 16.84 18.05
C PHE A 14 4.90 16.56 19.41
N GLY A 15 4.83 17.49 20.37
CA GLY A 15 5.37 17.28 21.71
C GLY A 15 4.69 16.14 22.47
N GLU A 16 3.38 15.95 22.29
CA GLU A 16 2.65 14.79 22.83
C GLU A 16 3.08 13.48 22.16
N ALA A 17 3.34 13.48 20.85
CA ALA A 17 3.88 12.32 20.15
C ALA A 17 5.30 11.94 20.65
N LEU A 18 6.18 12.94 20.88
CA LEU A 18 7.50 12.71 21.47
C LEU A 18 7.42 12.16 22.91
N ALA A 19 6.45 12.61 23.70
CA ALA A 19 6.23 12.09 25.05
C ALA A 19 5.87 10.59 25.07
N VAL A 20 5.28 10.07 23.99
CA VAL A 20 5.11 8.62 23.80
C VAL A 20 6.47 7.94 23.61
N GLY A 21 7.38 8.53 22.84
CA GLY A 21 8.76 8.03 22.70
C GLY A 21 9.49 7.94 24.04
N ASP A 22 9.43 9.00 24.85
CA ASP A 22 9.99 9.02 26.21
C ASP A 22 9.36 7.95 27.12
N ARG A 23 8.08 7.67 26.94
CA ARG A 23 7.39 6.59 27.64
C ARG A 23 7.91 5.23 27.22
N LEU A 24 8.04 4.95 25.92
CA LEU A 24 8.59 3.71 25.40
C LEU A 24 10.02 3.48 25.91
N ALA A 25 10.84 4.53 25.94
CA ALA A 25 12.19 4.48 26.52
C ALA A 25 12.18 4.11 28.00
N ARG A 26 11.25 4.65 28.80
CA ARG A 26 11.07 4.27 30.22
C ARG A 26 10.59 2.83 30.42
N LEU A 27 9.96 2.23 29.41
CA LEU A 27 9.63 0.80 29.38
C LEU A 27 10.82 -0.07 28.97
N GLY A 28 12.00 0.50 28.73
CA GLY A 28 13.21 -0.20 28.32
C GLY A 28 13.33 -0.43 26.81
N LEU A 29 12.46 0.18 26.00
CA LEU A 29 12.51 0.09 24.55
C LEU A 29 13.45 1.13 23.93
N ARG A 30 13.92 0.88 22.71
CA ARG A 30 14.76 1.82 21.96
C ARG A 30 13.88 2.69 21.07
N SER A 31 13.41 3.80 21.64
CA SER A 31 12.69 4.82 20.88
C SER A 31 13.66 5.78 20.18
N ALA A 32 13.27 6.25 19.01
CA ALA A 32 13.91 7.36 18.33
C ALA A 32 13.86 8.62 19.20
N VAL A 33 14.93 9.40 19.15
CA VAL A 33 15.10 10.67 19.85
C VAL A 33 15.06 11.83 18.84
N PRO A 34 14.76 13.07 19.25
CA PRO A 34 14.56 14.20 18.33
C PRO A 34 15.65 14.37 17.26
N ALA A 35 16.93 14.36 17.65
CA ALA A 35 18.04 14.55 16.71
C ALA A 35 18.42 13.28 15.92
N GLN A 36 17.69 12.17 16.09
CA GLN A 36 17.96 10.93 15.36
C GLN A 36 17.39 11.04 13.95
N ASP A 37 18.20 10.65 12.97
CA ASP A 37 17.77 10.52 11.58
C ASP A 37 16.74 9.38 11.44
N VAL A 38 15.63 9.69 10.79
CA VAL A 38 14.51 8.78 10.52
C VAL A 38 14.11 8.87 9.06
N ILE A 39 13.51 7.79 8.56
CA ILE A 39 12.83 7.81 7.26
C ILE A 39 11.38 8.21 7.50
N CYS A 40 11.00 9.34 6.93
CA CYS A 40 9.65 9.87 6.90
C CYS A 40 9.01 9.57 5.54
N TYR A 41 8.04 8.66 5.50
CA TYR A 41 7.33 8.32 4.27
C TYR A 41 6.13 9.24 4.08
N VAL A 42 6.10 9.97 2.97
CA VAL A 42 5.02 10.90 2.58
C VAL A 42 4.13 10.23 1.55
N GLU A 43 2.81 10.31 1.74
CA GLU A 43 1.78 9.87 0.78
C GLU A 43 0.68 10.92 0.63
N GLU A 44 -0.09 10.80 -0.45
CA GLU A 44 -1.29 11.60 -0.70
C GLU A 44 -1.07 13.12 -0.65
N TRP A 45 0.17 13.56 -0.91
CA TRP A 45 0.49 14.98 -0.96
C TRP A 45 0.01 15.57 -2.28
N THR A 46 -1.21 16.12 -2.30
CA THR A 46 -1.77 16.80 -3.47
C THR A 46 -0.96 18.04 -3.79
N VAL A 47 -0.65 18.23 -5.08
CA VAL A 47 0.04 19.42 -5.59
C VAL A 47 -0.72 20.03 -6.76
N GLY A 48 -0.57 21.35 -6.95
CA GLY A 48 -1.15 22.07 -8.09
C GLY A 48 -0.41 21.81 -9.40
N ALA A 49 0.90 21.58 -9.31
CA ALA A 49 1.78 21.30 -10.43
C ALA A 49 2.96 20.37 -10.01
N PRO A 50 3.59 19.63 -10.95
CA PRO A 50 4.69 18.72 -10.63
C PRO A 50 5.90 19.38 -9.95
N ASP A 51 6.22 20.63 -10.30
CA ASP A 51 7.34 21.41 -9.74
C ASP A 51 7.12 21.84 -8.28
N GLU A 52 5.90 21.73 -7.74
CA GLU A 52 5.66 21.94 -6.32
C GLU A 52 6.35 20.90 -5.42
N PHE A 53 6.91 19.82 -6.00
CA PHE A 53 7.79 18.88 -5.29
C PHE A 53 8.99 19.57 -4.64
N ASP A 54 9.49 20.67 -5.22
CA ASP A 54 10.64 21.45 -4.74
C ASP A 54 10.44 21.98 -3.31
N GLN A 55 9.22 21.97 -2.78
CA GLN A 55 8.94 22.27 -1.36
C GLN A 55 9.66 21.30 -0.39
N LEU A 56 10.06 20.11 -0.86
CA LEU A 56 10.84 19.13 -0.09
C LEU A 56 12.36 19.19 -0.36
N ASP A 57 12.85 20.11 -1.20
CA ASP A 57 14.29 20.31 -1.47
C ASP A 57 15.19 20.47 -0.23
N PRO A 58 14.72 20.98 0.93
CA PRO A 58 15.54 21.03 2.13
C PRO A 58 16.01 19.65 2.65
N TRP A 59 15.34 18.56 2.24
CA TRP A 59 15.61 17.20 2.71
C TRP A 59 16.02 16.26 1.57
N ALA A 60 16.77 15.22 1.90
CA ALA A 60 17.08 14.17 0.94
C ALA A 60 15.84 13.28 0.73
N THR A 61 15.48 13.05 -0.54
CA THR A 61 14.30 12.26 -0.91
C THR A 61 14.67 11.02 -1.74
N GLU A 62 13.86 9.96 -1.58
CA GLU A 62 13.97 8.70 -2.32
C GLU A 62 12.60 8.23 -2.80
N ASP A 63 12.60 7.32 -3.79
CA ASP A 63 11.39 6.68 -4.35
C ASP A 63 10.30 7.67 -4.83
N VAL A 64 10.71 8.86 -5.26
CA VAL A 64 9.82 9.95 -5.68
C VAL A 64 8.92 9.49 -6.83
N THR A 65 7.61 9.55 -6.57
CA THR A 65 6.59 9.12 -7.51
C THR A 65 5.52 10.19 -7.62
N LEU A 66 5.34 10.75 -8.83
CA LEU A 66 4.16 11.54 -9.16
C LEU A 66 2.99 10.60 -9.45
N VAL A 67 1.83 10.91 -8.88
CA VAL A 67 0.58 10.17 -9.06
C VAL A 67 -0.42 11.05 -9.78
N HIS A 68 -0.82 10.61 -10.96
CA HIS A 68 -1.93 11.18 -11.70
C HIS A 68 -3.23 10.52 -11.22
N ILE A 69 -4.08 11.28 -10.55
CA ILE A 69 -5.32 10.81 -9.94
C ILE A 69 -6.51 11.29 -10.76
N ARG A 70 -7.34 10.33 -11.19
CA ARG A 70 -8.60 10.58 -11.89
C ARG A 70 -9.74 10.00 -11.07
N GLU A 71 -10.48 10.89 -10.42
CA GLU A 71 -11.68 10.52 -9.69
C GLU A 71 -12.87 10.46 -10.64
N ARG A 72 -13.73 9.46 -10.42
CA ARG A 72 -14.97 9.25 -11.18
C ARG A 72 -14.77 9.07 -12.70
N TRP A 73 -13.65 8.49 -13.10
CA TRP A 73 -13.28 8.29 -14.49
C TRP A 73 -14.20 7.27 -15.21
N ARG A 74 -14.47 7.51 -16.49
CA ARG A 74 -15.40 6.73 -17.34
C ARG A 74 -14.87 6.49 -18.77
N GLY A 75 -13.57 6.70 -18.98
CA GLY A 75 -12.96 6.58 -20.29
C GLY A 75 -12.70 5.13 -20.71
N ASP A 76 -11.99 4.97 -21.82
CA ASP A 76 -11.49 3.68 -22.30
C ASP A 76 -10.11 3.39 -21.70
N PHE A 77 -9.98 2.25 -21.01
CA PHE A 77 -8.76 1.93 -20.26
C PHE A 77 -7.62 1.52 -21.20
N PHE A 78 -7.93 0.93 -22.36
CA PHE A 78 -6.96 0.61 -23.38
C PHE A 78 -6.33 1.90 -23.94
N LEU A 79 -7.15 2.90 -24.28
CA LEU A 79 -6.65 4.18 -24.79
C LEU A 79 -5.82 4.92 -23.75
N LEU A 80 -6.26 4.94 -22.49
CA LEU A 80 -5.52 5.58 -21.41
C LEU A 80 -4.17 4.91 -21.18
N SER A 81 -4.16 3.60 -20.95
CA SER A 81 -2.91 2.86 -20.69
C SER A 81 -1.96 2.89 -21.89
N GLY A 82 -2.47 2.83 -23.12
CA GLY A 82 -1.68 2.98 -24.34
C GLY A 82 -1.03 4.37 -24.48
N ALA A 83 -1.73 5.44 -24.09
CA ALA A 83 -1.17 6.79 -24.08
C ALA A 83 -0.02 6.92 -23.06
N TYR A 84 -0.21 6.41 -21.84
CA TYR A 84 0.85 6.36 -20.82
C TYR A 84 2.04 5.53 -21.30
N HIS A 85 1.80 4.36 -21.90
CA HIS A 85 2.85 3.52 -22.46
C HIS A 85 3.64 4.24 -23.56
N THR A 86 2.98 5.01 -24.42
CA THR A 86 3.64 5.77 -25.50
C THR A 86 4.62 6.80 -24.93
N VAL A 87 4.19 7.59 -23.95
CA VAL A 87 5.08 8.56 -23.28
C VAL A 87 6.19 7.83 -22.54
N TYR A 88 5.87 6.73 -21.84
CA TYR A 88 6.86 5.89 -21.18
C TYR A 88 7.97 5.43 -22.14
N GLN A 89 7.63 4.96 -23.34
CA GLN A 89 8.62 4.49 -24.30
C GLN A 89 9.61 5.57 -24.74
N HIS A 90 9.19 6.84 -24.79
CA HIS A 90 10.06 7.96 -25.14
C HIS A 90 11.07 8.31 -24.03
N HIS A 91 10.71 8.04 -22.77
CA HIS A 91 11.45 8.52 -21.58
C HIS A 91 11.92 7.39 -20.67
N GLN A 92 11.86 6.14 -21.10
CA GLN A 92 12.29 5.01 -20.29
C GLN A 92 13.79 5.04 -20.04
N ASP A 93 14.16 4.79 -18.78
CA ASP A 93 15.53 4.59 -18.34
C ASP A 93 15.57 3.61 -17.15
N VAL A 94 16.76 3.18 -16.77
CA VAL A 94 17.02 2.43 -15.53
C VAL A 94 16.53 3.26 -14.34
N GLY A 95 15.59 2.70 -13.58
CA GLY A 95 14.97 3.38 -12.43
C GLY A 95 13.63 4.06 -12.73
N THR A 96 13.25 4.21 -14.00
CA THR A 96 11.91 4.69 -14.36
C THR A 96 10.86 3.59 -14.23
N TYR A 97 9.68 3.95 -13.74
CA TYR A 97 8.56 3.03 -13.57
C TYR A 97 7.23 3.75 -13.81
N CYS A 98 6.43 3.23 -14.74
CA CYS A 98 5.08 3.70 -15.02
C CYS A 98 4.08 2.59 -14.69
N SER A 99 3.01 2.87 -13.95
CA SER A 99 1.92 1.91 -13.80
C SER A 99 0.58 2.61 -13.68
N ILE A 100 -0.48 1.99 -14.18
CA ILE A 100 -1.84 2.52 -14.16
C ILE A 100 -2.74 1.51 -13.45
N SER A 101 -3.43 1.98 -12.41
CA SER A 101 -4.34 1.19 -11.60
C SER A 101 -5.80 1.43 -11.97
N HIS A 102 -6.61 0.38 -11.86
CA HIS A 102 -8.05 0.47 -12.07
C HIS A 102 -8.79 -0.57 -11.21
N PRO A 103 -9.98 -0.23 -10.68
CA PRO A 103 -10.81 -1.18 -9.96
C PRO A 103 -11.47 -2.18 -10.91
N TRP A 104 -11.77 -3.37 -10.41
CA TRP A 104 -12.56 -4.34 -11.16
C TRP A 104 -13.54 -5.04 -10.22
N ARG A 105 -14.59 -5.63 -10.80
CA ARG A 105 -15.66 -6.29 -10.04
C ARG A 105 -15.52 -7.80 -10.16
N ILE A 106 -15.44 -8.46 -9.03
CA ILE A 106 -15.53 -9.93 -8.96
C ILE A 106 -17.00 -10.30 -9.15
N ARG A 107 -17.33 -11.35 -9.89
CA ARG A 107 -18.74 -11.73 -10.13
C ARG A 107 -19.28 -12.68 -9.05
N GLU A 108 -18.42 -13.56 -8.54
CA GLU A 108 -18.82 -14.49 -7.48
C GLU A 108 -19.12 -13.74 -6.18
N VAL A 109 -20.19 -14.13 -5.47
CA VAL A 109 -20.58 -13.46 -4.23
C VAL A 109 -19.61 -13.86 -3.11
N LEU A 110 -18.85 -12.88 -2.62
CA LEU A 110 -17.86 -13.09 -1.57
C LEU A 110 -18.40 -12.68 -0.21
N ARG A 111 -17.98 -13.38 0.85
CA ARG A 111 -18.35 -13.04 2.25
C ARG A 111 -17.16 -12.55 3.05
N LEU A 112 -15.95 -12.98 2.73
CA LEU A 112 -14.73 -12.67 3.47
C LEU A 112 -13.83 -11.68 2.70
N HIS A 113 -14.10 -11.52 1.41
CA HIS A 113 -13.43 -10.60 0.49
C HIS A 113 -14.36 -9.50 0.01
N ASP A 114 -13.80 -8.34 -0.31
CA ASP A 114 -14.57 -7.27 -0.96
C ASP A 114 -14.96 -7.69 -2.38
N GLN A 115 -16.17 -7.31 -2.82
CA GLN A 115 -16.63 -7.54 -4.19
C GLN A 115 -15.84 -6.72 -5.24
N ARG A 116 -15.06 -5.75 -4.77
CA ARG A 116 -14.22 -4.86 -5.57
C ARG A 116 -12.76 -5.17 -5.27
N ALA A 117 -11.97 -5.30 -6.33
CA ALA A 117 -10.53 -5.50 -6.26
C ALA A 117 -9.83 -4.49 -7.17
N MET A 118 -8.51 -4.42 -7.09
CA MET A 118 -7.72 -3.54 -7.95
C MET A 118 -6.78 -4.34 -8.82
N PHE A 119 -6.50 -3.81 -10.00
CA PHE A 119 -5.39 -4.27 -10.80
C PHE A 119 -4.50 -3.10 -11.24
N TRP A 120 -3.27 -3.41 -11.60
CA TRP A 120 -2.32 -2.49 -12.22
C TRP A 120 -1.77 -3.14 -13.48
N ILE A 121 -1.70 -2.37 -14.56
CA ILE A 121 -0.74 -2.62 -15.63
C ILE A 121 0.47 -1.71 -15.38
N GLY A 122 1.68 -2.20 -15.59
CA GLY A 122 2.82 -1.31 -15.56
C GLY A 122 3.96 -1.74 -16.45
N PHE A 123 4.86 -0.79 -16.64
CA PHE A 123 5.94 -0.79 -17.61
C PHE A 123 7.23 -0.44 -16.88
N ARG A 124 8.24 -1.29 -17.09
CA ARG A 124 9.61 -1.15 -16.61
C ARG A 124 10.55 -1.40 -17.78
N HIS A 125 11.80 -0.96 -17.61
CA HIS A 125 12.77 -0.93 -18.71
C HIS A 125 12.90 -2.25 -19.50
N ALA A 126 12.72 -3.39 -18.82
CA ALA A 126 12.89 -4.72 -19.42
C ALA A 126 11.61 -5.57 -19.52
N HIS A 127 10.48 -5.12 -18.98
CA HIS A 127 9.24 -5.93 -18.94
C HIS A 127 8.00 -5.08 -18.67
N ALA A 128 6.86 -5.60 -19.10
CA ALA A 128 5.57 -5.21 -18.57
C ALA A 128 5.12 -6.17 -17.47
N PHE A 129 4.21 -5.73 -16.62
CA PHE A 129 3.59 -6.56 -15.60
C PHE A 129 2.10 -6.26 -15.48
N ILE A 130 1.36 -7.27 -15.03
CA ILE A 130 0.02 -7.10 -14.50
C ILE A 130 -0.03 -7.59 -13.05
N ARG A 131 -0.55 -6.74 -12.17
CA ARG A 131 -0.72 -7.04 -10.75
C ARG A 131 -2.19 -7.06 -10.41
N ILE A 132 -2.65 -8.14 -9.78
CA ILE A 132 -4.01 -8.25 -9.24
C ILE A 132 -3.93 -8.23 -7.73
N ARG A 133 -4.71 -7.36 -7.08
CA ARG A 133 -4.82 -7.29 -5.62
C ARG A 133 -6.26 -7.46 -5.17
N LEU A 134 -6.48 -8.49 -4.36
CA LEU A 134 -7.72 -8.76 -3.66
C LEU A 134 -7.70 -8.12 -2.27
N GLN A 135 -8.89 -7.78 -1.78
CA GLN A 135 -9.09 -7.21 -0.47
C GLN A 135 -9.95 -8.13 0.40
N THR A 136 -9.68 -8.14 1.70
CA THR A 136 -10.45 -8.84 2.72
C THR A 136 -11.07 -7.87 3.72
N HIS A 137 -12.16 -8.28 4.36
CA HIS A 137 -12.78 -7.53 5.45
C HIS A 137 -12.01 -7.64 6.78
N ALA A 138 -11.10 -8.61 6.89
CA ALA A 138 -10.30 -8.86 8.07
C ALA A 138 -8.85 -9.21 7.70
N VAL A 139 -7.93 -8.92 8.63
CA VAL A 139 -6.52 -9.32 8.56
C VAL A 139 -6.22 -10.28 9.72
N ILE A 140 -5.87 -11.52 9.39
CA ILE A 140 -5.41 -12.59 10.28
C ILE A 140 -4.05 -13.01 9.75
N THR A 141 -3.02 -12.69 10.51
CA THR A 141 -1.62 -12.88 10.10
C THR A 141 -1.25 -14.37 10.10
N PRO A 142 -0.18 -14.76 9.38
CA PRO A 142 0.30 -16.14 9.43
C PRO A 142 0.55 -16.60 10.88
N GLY A 143 0.15 -17.84 11.20
CA GLY A 143 0.31 -18.42 12.54
C GLY A 143 -0.89 -18.26 13.48
N GLU A 144 -1.80 -17.31 13.21
CA GLU A 144 -3.01 -17.15 14.03
C GLU A 144 -4.09 -18.19 13.68
N VAL A 145 -4.75 -18.73 14.71
CA VAL A 145 -5.78 -19.80 14.58
C VAL A 145 -7.22 -19.28 14.59
N ARG A 146 -7.45 -18.00 14.92
CA ARG A 146 -8.81 -17.44 15.08
C ARG A 146 -9.66 -17.43 13.81
N GLY A 147 -9.05 -17.61 12.65
CA GLY A 147 -9.73 -17.73 11.36
C GLY A 147 -9.97 -19.17 10.91
N ASP A 148 -9.53 -20.18 11.67
CA ASP A 148 -9.46 -21.56 11.19
C ASP A 148 -10.82 -22.13 10.76
N ASP A 149 -11.90 -21.75 11.45
CA ASP A 149 -13.27 -22.18 11.13
C ASP A 149 -13.74 -21.70 9.74
N GLU A 150 -13.26 -20.54 9.28
CA GLU A 150 -13.62 -19.94 7.99
C GLU A 150 -12.51 -20.11 6.92
N ARG A 151 -11.40 -20.78 7.26
CA ARG A 151 -10.21 -20.89 6.40
C ARG A 151 -10.48 -21.54 5.06
N THR A 152 -11.26 -22.61 5.03
CA THR A 152 -11.61 -23.29 3.77
C THR A 152 -12.39 -22.35 2.85
N ARG A 153 -13.44 -21.69 3.36
CA ARG A 153 -14.23 -20.72 2.58
C ARG A 153 -13.35 -19.59 2.07
N TRP A 154 -12.47 -19.08 2.92
CA TRP A 154 -11.58 -18.00 2.55
C TRP A 154 -10.61 -18.39 1.42
N LEU A 155 -10.01 -19.58 1.48
CA LEU A 155 -9.17 -20.11 0.41
C LEU A 155 -9.95 -20.29 -0.89
N ASP A 156 -11.18 -20.80 -0.80
CA ASP A 156 -12.07 -21.02 -1.95
C ASP A 156 -12.46 -19.69 -2.62
N GLU A 157 -12.93 -18.71 -1.85
CA GLU A 157 -13.28 -17.36 -2.34
C GLU A 157 -12.09 -16.68 -3.01
N ARG A 158 -10.90 -16.75 -2.39
CA ARG A 158 -9.68 -16.19 -2.94
C ARG A 158 -9.29 -16.83 -4.26
N ARG A 159 -9.28 -18.17 -4.27
CA ARG A 159 -8.92 -18.94 -5.46
C ARG A 159 -9.88 -18.61 -6.60
N ALA A 160 -11.17 -18.54 -6.32
CA ALA A 160 -12.18 -18.19 -7.31
C ALA A 160 -12.00 -16.77 -7.85
N ALA A 161 -11.75 -15.79 -6.98
CA ALA A 161 -11.48 -14.42 -7.39
C ALA A 161 -10.22 -14.29 -8.26
N PHE A 162 -9.14 -14.99 -7.91
CA PHE A 162 -7.94 -15.01 -8.77
C PHE A 162 -8.18 -15.73 -10.09
N LEU A 163 -8.88 -16.87 -10.08
CA LEU A 163 -9.24 -17.59 -11.30
C LEU A 163 -10.06 -16.74 -12.25
N GLU A 164 -10.97 -15.92 -11.72
CA GLU A 164 -11.74 -15.00 -12.54
C GLU A 164 -10.83 -13.98 -13.24
N ALA A 165 -9.91 -13.35 -12.51
CA ALA A 165 -8.95 -12.42 -13.11
C ALA A 165 -8.05 -13.11 -14.13
N ILE A 166 -7.50 -14.29 -13.80
CA ILE A 166 -6.66 -15.10 -14.69
C ILE A 166 -7.40 -15.43 -15.99
N ALA A 167 -8.66 -15.85 -15.90
CA ALA A 167 -9.46 -16.21 -17.07
C ALA A 167 -9.81 -15.01 -17.95
N VAL A 168 -10.13 -13.85 -17.37
CA VAL A 168 -10.40 -12.61 -18.14
C VAL A 168 -9.14 -12.11 -18.85
N LEU A 169 -7.99 -12.22 -18.16
CA LEU A 169 -6.69 -11.79 -18.66
C LEU A 169 -6.01 -12.81 -19.59
N ASP A 170 -6.56 -14.03 -19.70
CA ASP A 170 -5.97 -15.16 -20.45
C ASP A 170 -4.53 -15.48 -20.00
N LEU A 171 -4.27 -15.40 -18.69
CA LEU A 171 -2.94 -15.65 -18.14
C LEU A 171 -2.67 -17.16 -18.04
N PRO A 172 -1.46 -17.63 -18.39
CA PRO A 172 -1.11 -19.04 -18.34
C PRO A 172 -0.69 -19.43 -16.91
N ILE A 173 -1.63 -19.33 -15.97
CA ILE A 173 -1.44 -19.58 -14.54
C ILE A 173 -2.41 -20.67 -14.09
N GLU A 174 -1.87 -21.73 -13.51
CA GLU A 174 -2.64 -22.77 -12.84
C GLU A 174 -2.80 -22.47 -11.35
N THR A 175 -3.83 -23.05 -10.72
CA THR A 175 -4.06 -22.88 -9.28
C THR A 175 -4.48 -24.15 -8.58
N HIS A 176 -3.93 -24.35 -7.39
CA HIS A 176 -4.27 -25.42 -6.47
C HIS A 176 -4.14 -24.93 -5.02
N VAL A 177 -4.61 -25.75 -4.08
CA VAL A 177 -4.44 -25.50 -2.65
C VAL A 177 -3.40 -26.48 -2.12
N GLU A 178 -2.31 -25.97 -1.56
CA GLU A 178 -1.29 -26.77 -0.88
C GLU A 178 -1.09 -26.23 0.55
N LYS A 179 -1.02 -27.11 1.55
CA LYS A 179 -0.71 -26.75 2.95
C LYS A 179 -1.52 -25.56 3.49
N LYS A 180 -2.83 -25.54 3.19
CA LYS A 180 -3.77 -24.47 3.60
C LYS A 180 -3.45 -23.09 2.99
N ALA A 181 -2.83 -23.05 1.81
CA ALA A 181 -2.51 -21.83 1.07
C ALA A 181 -2.96 -21.95 -0.39
N VAL A 182 -3.38 -20.83 -0.99
CA VAL A 182 -3.63 -20.78 -2.45
C VAL A 182 -2.30 -20.67 -3.17
N VAL A 183 -1.98 -21.65 -3.99
CA VAL A 183 -0.81 -21.62 -4.87
C VAL A 183 -1.27 -21.22 -6.26
N LEU A 184 -0.56 -20.25 -6.83
CA LEU A 184 -0.67 -19.82 -8.22
C LEU A 184 0.66 -20.15 -8.90
N GLN A 185 0.61 -20.87 -10.02
CA GLN A 185 1.79 -21.38 -10.69
C GLN A 185 1.73 -21.04 -12.19
N PRO A 186 2.63 -20.19 -12.70
CA PRO A 186 2.81 -20.01 -14.14
C PRO A 186 3.13 -21.33 -14.84
N SER A 187 2.64 -21.51 -16.06
CA SER A 187 3.03 -22.66 -16.90
C SER A 187 4.51 -22.62 -17.27
N ASP A 188 5.05 -21.43 -17.49
CA ASP A 188 6.48 -21.18 -17.68
C ASP A 188 7.12 -20.66 -16.39
N MET A 189 7.86 -21.54 -15.71
CA MET A 189 8.55 -21.24 -14.46
C MET A 189 9.77 -20.32 -14.62
N SER A 190 10.18 -20.00 -15.85
CA SER A 190 11.24 -19.01 -16.10
C SER A 190 10.74 -17.57 -15.97
N ILE A 191 9.42 -17.36 -16.06
CA ILE A 191 8.80 -16.05 -15.92
C ILE A 191 8.79 -15.66 -14.44
N PRO A 192 9.33 -14.48 -14.08
CA PRO A 192 9.24 -13.97 -12.72
C PRO A 192 7.77 -13.82 -12.32
N PHE A 193 7.38 -14.54 -11.27
CA PHE A 193 6.02 -14.51 -10.73
C PHE A 193 6.09 -14.33 -9.22
N PHE A 194 5.23 -13.44 -8.71
CA PHE A 194 5.16 -13.15 -7.29
C PHE A 194 3.72 -13.33 -6.82
N CYS A 195 3.53 -14.11 -5.76
CA CYS A 195 2.27 -14.18 -5.03
C CYS A 195 2.55 -13.88 -3.56
N SER A 196 1.95 -12.81 -3.06
CA SER A 196 2.06 -12.44 -1.64
C SER A 196 0.83 -12.89 -0.88
N TRP A 197 1.02 -13.31 0.37
CA TRP A 197 -0.06 -13.69 1.30
C TRP A 197 -0.86 -14.93 0.92
N PRO A 198 -0.30 -15.99 0.29
CA PRO A 198 -1.12 -17.13 -0.12
C PRO A 198 -1.82 -17.85 1.05
N ASP A 199 -1.31 -17.70 2.28
CA ASP A 199 -1.60 -18.49 3.48
C ASP A 199 -2.26 -17.71 4.64
N ALA A 200 -2.34 -16.38 4.55
CA ALA A 200 -2.86 -15.51 5.62
C ALA A 200 -4.05 -14.66 5.18
N PHE A 201 -5.05 -14.52 6.06
CA PHE A 201 -6.24 -13.71 5.79
C PHE A 201 -5.83 -12.25 5.76
N GLY A 202 -6.02 -11.59 4.62
CA GLY A 202 -5.51 -10.25 4.41
C GLY A 202 -5.48 -9.92 2.93
N PRO A 203 -5.09 -8.68 2.57
CA PRO A 203 -4.86 -8.30 1.19
C PRO A 203 -3.83 -9.23 0.55
N CYS A 204 -4.17 -9.79 -0.59
CA CYS A 204 -3.34 -10.74 -1.31
C CYS A 204 -3.21 -10.25 -2.75
N GLN A 205 -2.03 -10.43 -3.32
CA GLN A 205 -1.79 -10.04 -4.70
C GLN A 205 -0.89 -11.03 -5.40
N PHE A 206 -1.09 -11.15 -6.70
CA PHE A 206 -0.09 -11.70 -7.59
C PHE A 206 0.39 -10.64 -8.58
N GLU A 207 1.60 -10.85 -9.10
CA GLU A 207 2.18 -10.10 -10.20
C GLU A 207 2.74 -11.08 -11.23
N TYR A 208 2.32 -10.90 -12.48
CA TYR A 208 2.77 -11.68 -13.63
C TYR A 208 3.50 -10.76 -14.60
N ASN A 209 4.70 -11.17 -15.03
CA ASN A 209 5.60 -10.37 -15.84
C ASN A 209 5.71 -10.93 -17.27
N THR A 210 6.01 -10.07 -18.23
CA THR A 210 6.30 -10.47 -19.61
C THR A 210 7.29 -9.50 -20.26
N PRO A 211 8.18 -9.98 -21.15
CA PRO A 211 9.02 -9.10 -21.95
C PRO A 211 8.23 -8.31 -23.01
N ASP A 212 7.01 -8.72 -23.37
CA ASP A 212 6.19 -7.99 -24.36
C ASP A 212 5.46 -6.80 -23.70
N ALA A 213 5.91 -5.58 -24.03
CA ALA A 213 5.37 -4.35 -23.48
C ALA A 213 3.86 -4.12 -23.80
N PHE A 214 3.31 -4.81 -24.80
CA PHE A 214 1.92 -4.62 -25.24
C PHE A 214 0.96 -5.70 -24.75
N GLU A 215 1.46 -6.83 -24.24
CA GLU A 215 0.67 -8.04 -23.96
C GLU A 215 -0.56 -7.77 -23.09
N PHE A 216 -0.43 -6.91 -22.08
CA PHE A 216 -1.51 -6.66 -21.12
C PHE A 216 -2.46 -5.53 -21.50
N LEU A 217 -2.18 -4.72 -22.53
CA LEU A 217 -3.01 -3.56 -22.85
C LEU A 217 -4.48 -3.95 -23.15
N VAL A 218 -4.67 -4.96 -24.01
CA VAL A 218 -6.01 -5.44 -24.39
C VAL A 218 -6.66 -6.30 -23.30
N PRO A 219 -5.99 -7.30 -22.69
CA PRO A 219 -6.61 -8.07 -21.62
C PRO A 219 -7.00 -7.23 -20.41
N ALA A 220 -6.18 -6.25 -20.01
CA ALA A 220 -6.48 -5.39 -18.87
C ALA A 220 -7.72 -4.51 -19.10
N SER A 221 -7.99 -4.09 -20.35
CA SER A 221 -9.22 -3.33 -20.64
C SER A 221 -10.48 -4.17 -20.43
N LYS A 222 -10.45 -5.47 -20.76
CA LYS A 222 -11.56 -6.40 -20.45
C LYS A 222 -11.82 -6.51 -18.95
N LEU A 223 -10.75 -6.49 -18.14
CA LEU A 223 -10.89 -6.51 -16.68
C LEU A 223 -11.46 -5.18 -16.15
N ALA A 224 -11.01 -4.04 -16.70
CA ALA A 224 -11.58 -2.72 -16.38
C ALA A 224 -13.07 -2.63 -16.70
N GLU A 225 -13.50 -3.20 -17.84
CA GLU A 225 -14.90 -3.19 -18.29
C GLU A 225 -15.86 -3.82 -17.27
N THR A 226 -15.41 -4.77 -16.45
CA THR A 226 -16.23 -5.39 -15.38
C THR A 226 -16.76 -4.38 -14.36
N PHE A 227 -16.13 -3.22 -14.24
CA PHE A 227 -16.53 -2.15 -13.32
C PHE A 227 -17.65 -1.26 -13.89
N THR A 228 -17.87 -1.28 -15.20
CA THR A 228 -18.94 -0.53 -15.87
C THR A 228 -20.32 -0.92 -15.31
N PRO A 229 -21.27 0.03 -15.16
CA PRO A 229 -21.20 1.46 -15.48
C PRO A 229 -20.77 2.35 -14.30
N GLU A 230 -20.16 1.79 -13.25
CA GLU A 230 -19.69 2.59 -12.13
C GLU A 230 -18.48 3.45 -12.55
N PRO A 231 -18.41 4.71 -12.09
CA PRO A 231 -17.25 5.55 -12.36
C PRO A 231 -16.07 5.06 -11.50
N ALA A 232 -14.89 4.90 -12.11
CA ALA A 232 -13.71 4.34 -11.48
C ALA A 232 -12.79 5.41 -10.87
N GLY A 233 -12.05 5.05 -9.82
CA GLY A 233 -10.87 5.80 -9.38
C GLY A 233 -9.65 5.23 -10.07
N VAL A 234 -9.00 6.01 -10.94
CA VAL A 234 -7.83 5.57 -11.72
C VAL A 234 -6.60 6.34 -11.28
N ARG A 235 -5.50 5.64 -11.00
CA ARG A 235 -4.23 6.26 -10.57
C ARG A 235 -3.10 5.79 -11.48
N ALA A 236 -2.36 6.73 -12.05
CA ALA A 236 -1.11 6.41 -12.74
C ALA A 236 0.07 6.87 -11.90
N TYR A 237 1.02 5.97 -11.65
CA TYR A 237 2.20 6.18 -10.83
C TYR A 237 3.41 6.34 -11.76
N LEU A 238 4.11 7.45 -11.62
CA LEU A 238 5.22 7.88 -12.45
C LEU A 238 6.45 8.08 -11.56
N THR A 239 7.31 7.08 -11.48
CA THR A 239 8.50 7.09 -10.62
C THR A 239 9.75 7.31 -11.46
N GLY A 240 10.64 8.21 -11.01
CA GLY A 240 11.96 8.41 -11.59
C GLY A 240 12.02 9.16 -12.93
N PHE A 241 10.92 9.81 -13.36
CA PHE A 241 10.90 10.61 -14.59
C PHE A 241 11.38 12.04 -14.35
N SER A 242 12.02 12.63 -15.37
CA SER A 242 12.39 14.05 -15.37
C SER A 242 11.15 14.95 -15.50
N GLU A 243 11.27 16.22 -15.09
CA GLU A 243 10.19 17.22 -15.26
C GLU A 243 9.67 17.31 -16.71
N ALA A 244 10.58 17.27 -17.69
CA ALA A 244 10.22 17.30 -19.10
C ALA A 244 9.34 16.09 -19.50
N ALA A 245 9.67 14.90 -18.99
CA ALA A 245 8.87 13.69 -19.21
C ALA A 245 7.52 13.78 -18.47
N LEU A 246 7.49 14.30 -17.23
CA LEU A 246 6.26 14.51 -16.47
C LEU A 246 5.30 15.47 -17.18
N ALA A 247 5.81 16.51 -17.84
CA ALA A 247 5.01 17.43 -18.66
C ALA A 247 4.35 16.73 -19.86
N GLU A 248 5.03 15.76 -20.50
CA GLU A 248 4.42 14.95 -21.56
C GLU A 248 3.34 14.01 -21.02
N PHE A 249 3.54 13.39 -19.85
CA PHE A 249 2.51 12.58 -19.20
C PHE A 249 1.27 13.41 -18.84
N GLN A 250 1.47 14.66 -18.41
CA GLN A 250 0.38 15.59 -18.09
C GLN A 250 -0.48 15.92 -19.32
N ALA A 251 0.12 15.94 -20.51
CA ALA A 251 -0.59 16.22 -21.76
C ALA A 251 -1.57 15.10 -22.20
N ILE A 252 -1.48 13.90 -21.61
CA ILE A 252 -2.36 12.76 -21.95
C ILE A 252 -3.84 13.12 -21.69
N GLU A 253 -4.15 13.74 -20.55
CA GLU A 253 -5.53 14.14 -20.23
C GLU A 253 -5.57 15.29 -19.19
N PRO A 254 -6.26 16.40 -19.49
CA PRO A 254 -6.15 17.65 -18.71
C PRO A 254 -6.88 17.64 -17.36
N ALA A 255 -7.82 16.71 -17.11
CA ALA A 255 -8.63 16.67 -15.89
C ALA A 255 -8.01 15.79 -14.78
N THR A 256 -6.69 15.85 -14.62
CA THR A 256 -5.93 15.00 -13.69
C THR A 256 -5.51 15.80 -12.45
N ARG A 257 -5.72 15.24 -11.25
CA ARG A 257 -5.14 15.77 -10.00
C ARG A 257 -3.77 15.15 -9.77
N PHE A 258 -2.81 15.94 -9.31
CA PHE A 258 -1.47 15.44 -8.98
C PHE A 258 -1.33 15.19 -7.49
N ALA A 259 -0.63 14.12 -7.14
CA ALA A 259 -0.14 13.93 -5.79
C ALA A 259 1.25 13.28 -5.80
N TYR A 260 2.08 13.57 -4.82
CA TYR A 260 3.37 12.92 -4.64
C TYR A 260 3.32 11.88 -3.52
N ARG A 261 4.18 10.87 -3.66
CA ARG A 261 4.67 10.03 -2.58
C ARG A 261 6.18 9.92 -2.67
N CYS A 262 6.85 9.85 -1.53
CA CYS A 262 8.31 9.71 -1.44
C CYS A 262 8.73 9.32 -0.03
N SER A 263 9.97 8.90 0.11
CA SER A 263 10.64 8.82 1.41
C SER A 263 11.49 10.07 1.60
N VAL A 264 11.46 10.67 2.77
CA VAL A 264 12.25 11.83 3.18
C VAL A 264 13.17 11.40 4.32
N HIS A 265 14.47 11.64 4.18
CA HIS A 265 15.45 11.40 5.26
C HIS A 265 15.62 12.68 6.05
N CYS A 266 15.28 12.65 7.33
CA CYS A 266 15.32 13.81 8.19
C CYS A 266 15.55 13.45 9.66
N PRO A 267 16.09 14.37 10.47
CA PRO A 267 15.91 14.33 11.93
C PRO A 267 14.43 14.19 12.32
N LEU A 268 14.16 13.49 13.42
CA LEU A 268 12.79 13.32 13.92
C LEU A 268 12.14 14.67 14.26
N ASP A 269 12.89 15.67 14.73
CA ASP A 269 12.38 17.00 15.03
C ASP A 269 12.00 17.86 13.82
N ASP A 270 12.36 17.44 12.61
CA ASP A 270 11.95 18.10 11.36
C ASP A 270 10.52 17.71 10.92
N LEU A 271 9.91 16.68 11.50
CA LEU A 271 8.57 16.23 11.11
C LEU A 271 7.49 17.34 11.09
N PRO A 272 7.45 18.32 12.02
CA PRO A 272 6.52 19.46 11.94
C PRO A 272 6.75 20.38 10.75
N GLU A 273 8.00 20.50 10.29
CA GLU A 273 8.37 21.33 9.15
C GLU A 273 7.99 20.62 7.86
N ILE A 274 8.29 19.33 7.74
CA ILE A 274 7.81 18.48 6.64
C ILE A 274 6.27 18.48 6.58
N MET A 275 5.60 18.33 7.73
CA MET A 275 4.13 18.42 7.82
C MET A 275 3.59 19.73 7.25
N THR A 276 4.31 20.82 7.45
CA THR A 276 3.93 22.14 6.94
C THR A 276 4.18 22.23 5.43
N ALA A 277 5.29 21.67 4.94
CA ALA A 277 5.63 21.64 3.52
C ALA A 277 4.62 20.84 2.68
N ILE A 278 4.02 19.78 3.25
CA ILE A 278 3.07 18.92 2.50
C ILE A 278 1.60 19.37 2.60
N GLN A 279 1.30 20.46 3.33
CA GLN A 279 -0.07 20.98 3.45
C GLN A 279 -0.66 21.47 2.10
N PRO A 280 -2.00 21.56 1.96
CA PRO A 280 -3.03 21.26 2.97
C PRO A 280 -3.36 19.77 3.11
N ASP A 281 -2.98 18.98 2.11
CA ASP A 281 -3.17 17.53 2.08
C ASP A 281 -1.90 16.84 2.59
N GLY A 282 -1.63 15.58 2.20
CA GLY A 282 -0.43 14.87 2.61
C GLY A 282 -0.54 14.18 3.97
N ILE A 283 -0.01 12.96 4.00
CA ILE A 283 0.13 12.16 5.20
C ILE A 283 1.59 11.76 5.29
N LEU A 284 2.17 11.89 6.48
CA LEU A 284 3.51 11.40 6.74
C LEU A 284 3.51 10.29 7.77
N TYR A 285 4.46 9.37 7.64
CA TYR A 285 4.66 8.24 8.53
C TYR A 285 6.14 8.17 8.92
N ALA A 286 6.42 8.09 10.21
CA ALA A 286 7.77 7.86 10.70
C ALA A 286 7.76 6.80 11.79
N THR A 287 8.80 5.95 11.82
CA THR A 287 8.95 4.97 12.89
C THR A 287 9.51 5.63 14.14
N LEU A 288 8.81 5.47 15.27
CA LEU A 288 9.28 5.93 16.57
C LEU A 288 10.01 4.83 17.33
N CYS A 289 9.54 3.58 17.25
CA CYS A 289 10.16 2.46 17.96
C CYS A 289 9.83 1.14 17.27
N GLU A 290 10.81 0.24 17.17
CA GLU A 290 10.61 -1.15 16.76
C GLU A 290 11.10 -2.09 17.88
N PHE A 291 10.33 -3.13 18.20
CA PHE A 291 10.68 -4.06 19.26
C PHE A 291 10.02 -5.43 19.09
N GLN A 292 10.57 -6.43 19.78
CA GLN A 292 9.91 -7.73 19.96
C GLN A 292 9.04 -7.70 21.21
N THR A 293 7.79 -8.15 21.14
CA THR A 293 6.83 -8.03 22.24
C THR A 293 7.24 -8.79 23.48
N HIS A 294 8.06 -9.84 23.37
CA HIS A 294 8.69 -10.51 24.52
C HIS A 294 9.46 -9.57 25.45
N THR A 295 9.94 -8.43 24.94
CA THR A 295 10.58 -7.40 25.77
C THR A 295 9.64 -6.88 26.86
N LEU A 296 8.32 -6.84 26.59
CA LEU A 296 7.29 -6.36 27.51
C LEU A 296 6.35 -7.47 28.00
N LEU A 297 6.26 -8.58 27.26
CA LEU A 297 5.37 -9.73 27.48
C LEU A 297 6.19 -11.04 27.40
N PRO A 298 7.09 -11.31 28.35
CA PRO A 298 8.05 -12.42 28.26
C PRO A 298 7.40 -13.81 28.31
N GLU A 299 6.16 -13.92 28.78
CA GLU A 299 5.42 -15.18 28.95
C GLU A 299 4.36 -15.42 27.86
N CYS A 300 4.32 -14.57 26.83
CA CYS A 300 3.32 -14.63 25.76
C CYS A 300 3.99 -15.02 24.44
N ASP A 301 3.22 -15.15 23.35
CA ASP A 301 3.81 -15.34 22.02
C ASP A 301 4.58 -14.08 21.60
N ASP A 302 5.69 -14.25 20.89
CA ASP A 302 6.47 -13.11 20.40
C ASP A 302 5.83 -12.51 19.16
N ALA A 303 5.96 -11.21 18.98
CA ALA A 303 5.57 -10.49 17.79
C ALA A 303 6.55 -9.35 17.54
N SER A 304 6.81 -9.06 16.27
CA SER A 304 7.48 -7.82 15.90
C SER A 304 6.45 -6.69 15.91
N ALA A 305 6.74 -5.65 16.67
CA ALA A 305 5.89 -4.50 16.86
C ALA A 305 6.61 -3.20 16.43
N ILE A 306 5.88 -2.34 15.74
CA ILE A 306 6.31 -1.00 15.35
C ILE A 306 5.35 0.00 15.98
N ILE A 307 5.89 0.99 16.69
CA ILE A 307 5.17 2.20 17.09
C ILE A 307 5.63 3.32 16.16
N GLY A 308 4.69 3.93 15.45
CA GLY A 308 4.95 5.00 14.49
C GLY A 308 4.20 6.28 14.82
N ILE A 309 4.71 7.39 14.29
CA ILE A 309 4.04 8.68 14.24
C ILE A 309 3.37 8.78 12.87
N VAL A 310 2.08 9.12 12.88
CA VAL A 310 1.32 9.46 11.67
C VAL A 310 0.98 10.93 11.76
N GLY A 311 1.37 11.70 10.76
CA GLY A 311 1.05 13.11 10.66
C GLY A 311 0.06 13.37 9.53
N ALA A 312 -0.96 14.20 9.78
CA ALA A 312 -1.86 14.71 8.75
C ALA A 312 -2.57 15.98 9.23
N ASN A 313 -2.91 16.90 8.33
CA ASN A 313 -3.68 18.12 8.65
C ASN A 313 -3.07 18.94 9.81
N GLY A 314 -1.74 19.05 9.88
CA GLY A 314 -1.03 19.78 10.94
C GLY A 314 -1.14 19.16 12.34
N ARG A 315 -1.60 17.90 12.44
CA ARG A 315 -1.71 17.14 13.69
C ARG A 315 -1.02 15.80 13.54
N PHE A 316 -0.74 15.18 14.68
CA PHE A 316 -0.13 13.86 14.76
C PHE A 316 -1.07 12.85 15.42
N LYS A 317 -0.76 11.57 15.23
CA LYS A 317 -1.33 10.39 15.90
C LYS A 317 -0.22 9.38 16.12
N ILE A 318 -0.43 8.45 17.03
CA ILE A 318 0.41 7.26 17.17
C ILE A 318 -0.30 6.07 16.54
N GLU A 319 0.48 5.29 15.82
CA GLU A 319 0.09 4.01 15.25
C GLU A 319 0.91 2.89 15.90
N ALA A 320 0.27 1.73 16.12
CA ALA A 320 0.94 0.49 16.48
C ALA A 320 0.64 -0.57 15.42
N ARG A 321 1.69 -1.18 14.87
CA ARG A 321 1.61 -2.27 13.90
C ARG A 321 2.27 -3.52 14.46
N LEU A 322 1.63 -4.68 14.32
CA LEU A 322 2.16 -5.95 14.77
C LEU A 322 2.02 -7.02 13.68
N ASN A 323 3.05 -7.84 13.50
CA ASN A 323 3.03 -8.95 12.54
C ASN A 323 2.18 -10.15 13.00
N GLN A 324 1.81 -10.21 14.28
CA GLN A 324 0.82 -11.12 14.87
C GLN A 324 0.37 -10.61 16.25
N ALA A 325 -0.72 -11.14 16.79
CA ALA A 325 -1.10 -10.82 18.16
C ALA A 325 -0.35 -11.67 19.20
N PRO A 326 0.38 -11.05 20.14
CA PRO A 326 0.96 -11.76 21.28
C PRO A 326 -0.06 -12.10 22.38
N LEU A 327 -1.28 -11.54 22.30
CA LEU A 327 -2.33 -11.66 23.33
C LEU A 327 -3.69 -11.99 22.70
N PRO A 328 -4.65 -12.52 23.49
CA PRO A 328 -6.05 -12.60 23.09
C PRO A 328 -6.64 -11.25 22.67
N GLU A 329 -7.66 -11.27 21.80
CA GLU A 329 -8.21 -10.07 21.15
C GLU A 329 -8.68 -8.99 22.14
N ASP A 330 -9.37 -9.41 23.18
CA ASP A 330 -9.90 -8.55 24.23
C ASP A 330 -8.81 -7.91 25.10
N ALA A 331 -7.60 -8.49 25.10
CA ALA A 331 -6.44 -7.98 25.83
C ALA A 331 -5.52 -7.08 24.97
N MET A 332 -5.64 -7.11 23.64
CA MET A 332 -4.77 -6.36 22.73
C MET A 332 -4.88 -4.84 22.94
N THR A 333 -6.08 -4.28 22.84
CA THR A 333 -6.30 -2.83 22.99
C THR A 333 -5.88 -2.34 24.37
N PRO A 334 -6.32 -2.93 25.50
CA PRO A 334 -5.89 -2.48 26.82
C PRO A 334 -4.37 -2.56 27.05
N TRP A 335 -3.68 -3.52 26.43
CA TRP A 335 -2.23 -3.61 26.51
C TRP A 335 -1.56 -2.48 25.72
N LEU A 336 -1.98 -2.23 24.48
CA LEU A 336 -1.43 -1.15 23.66
C LEU A 336 -1.68 0.23 24.28
N GLU A 337 -2.83 0.46 24.90
CA GLU A 337 -3.11 1.69 25.65
C GLU A 337 -2.14 1.88 26.82
N ARG A 338 -1.75 0.80 27.52
CA ARG A 338 -0.73 0.88 28.58
C ARG A 338 0.66 1.19 28.02
N VAL A 339 1.02 0.59 26.89
CA VAL A 339 2.33 0.81 26.24
C VAL A 339 2.42 2.26 25.73
N ILE A 340 1.44 2.72 24.97
CA ILE A 340 1.41 4.04 24.32
C ILE A 340 1.06 5.15 25.31
N GLY A 341 0.23 4.86 26.32
CA GLY A 341 -0.26 5.85 27.30
C GLY A 341 -1.47 6.66 26.82
N HIS A 342 -2.07 6.30 25.67
CA HIS A 342 -3.25 6.95 25.10
C HIS A 342 -4.28 5.91 24.65
N PRO A 343 -5.58 6.26 24.60
CA PRO A 343 -6.60 5.39 24.04
C PRO A 343 -6.29 5.05 22.57
N VAL A 344 -6.44 3.77 22.22
CA VAL A 344 -6.28 3.31 20.83
C VAL A 344 -7.46 2.47 20.38
N VAL A 345 -7.69 2.44 19.07
CA VAL A 345 -8.71 1.62 18.44
C VAL A 345 -8.08 0.76 17.37
N TYR A 346 -8.59 -0.46 17.19
CA TYR A 346 -8.19 -1.30 16.07
C TYR A 346 -8.62 -0.62 14.77
N ALA A 347 -7.65 -0.35 13.91
CA ALA A 347 -7.82 0.44 12.69
C ALA A 347 -7.04 -0.22 11.55
N PRO A 348 -7.51 -1.38 11.06
CA PRO A 348 -6.88 -2.05 9.93
C PRO A 348 -6.85 -1.09 8.74
N LEU A 349 -5.74 -1.08 7.99
CA LEU A 349 -5.63 -0.08 6.92
C LEU A 349 -6.72 -0.26 5.88
N PRO A 350 -7.20 0.87 5.33
CA PRO A 350 -8.16 0.83 4.25
C PRO A 350 -7.59 0.07 3.05
N ALA A 351 -8.50 -0.57 2.33
CA ALA A 351 -8.21 -1.41 1.18
C ALA A 351 -7.40 -0.68 0.10
N PHE A 352 -7.80 0.57 -0.17
CA PHE A 352 -7.24 1.49 -1.13
C PHE A 352 -7.51 2.91 -0.62
N VAL A 353 -6.52 3.79 -0.73
CA VAL A 353 -6.78 5.23 -0.81
C VAL A 353 -6.65 5.68 -2.25
#